data_AF-A0A417YNY2-F1
#
_entry.id   AF-A0A417YNY2-F1
#
_cell.length_a   1.000
_cell.length_b   1.000
_cell.length_c   1.000
_cell.angle_alpha   90.00
_cell.angle_beta   90.00
_cell.angle_gamma   90.00
#
_symmetry.space_group_name_H-M   'P 1'
#
loop_
_entity.id
_entity.type
_entity.pdbx_description
1 polymer ?
#
loop_
_entity_poly.entity_id
_entity_poly.type
_entity_poly.pdbx_seq_one_letter_code
_entity_poly.pdbx_strand_id
1 'polypeptide(L)'
;MRHPYRKFIQMELITLFLALIFGLAALVLGYLIILFLAFYFIVLSIICDAMILLQTRHTAEAGKQVLRGIILFLFTTYLLFHL
;
A
#
# COMPACT_ATOMS: atom_id res chain seq x y z
N MET A 1 -18.50 21.81 8.02
CA MET A 1 -17.82 20.51 8.22
C MET A 1 -16.86 20.26 7.04
N ARG A 2 -15.60 20.69 7.16
CA ARG A 2 -14.55 20.45 6.14
C ARG A 2 -13.74 19.23 6.61
N HIS A 3 -13.92 18.08 5.98
CA HIS A 3 -13.13 16.87 6.25
C HIS A 3 -11.84 16.88 5.40
N PRO A 4 -10.67 17.28 5.95
CA PRO A 4 -9.38 17.17 5.25
C PRO A 4 -9.01 15.71 4.89
N TYR A 5 -9.68 14.72 5.49
CA TYR A 5 -9.47 13.29 5.30
C TYR A 5 -9.92 12.73 3.95
N ARG A 6 -10.85 13.41 3.26
CA ARG A 6 -11.43 12.89 2.01
C ARG A 6 -10.36 12.71 0.92
N LYS A 7 -9.33 13.57 0.94
CA LYS A 7 -8.22 13.51 -0.03
C LYS A 7 -7.31 12.30 0.20
N PHE A 8 -7.02 11.95 1.45
CA PHE A 8 -6.18 10.80 1.77
C PHE A 8 -6.89 9.48 1.46
N ILE A 9 -8.17 9.36 1.82
CA ILE A 9 -9.00 8.19 1.47
C ILE A 9 -9.09 8.04 -0.06
N GLN A 10 -9.22 9.15 -0.79
CA GLN A 10 -9.26 9.12 -2.24
C GLN A 10 -7.90 8.72 -2.85
N MET A 11 -6.77 9.16 -2.28
CA MET A 11 -5.44 8.70 -2.72
C MET A 11 -5.24 7.21 -2.46
N GLU A 12 -5.66 6.71 -1.30
CA GLU A 12 -5.61 5.28 -0.94
C GLU A 12 -6.42 4.43 -1.93
N LEU A 13 -7.66 4.83 -2.23
CA LEU A 13 -8.50 4.15 -3.22
C LEU A 13 -7.85 4.14 -4.61
N ILE A 14 -7.21 5.25 -5.01
CA ILE A 14 -6.52 5.34 -6.31
C ILE A 14 -5.31 4.42 -6.33
N THR A 15 -4.47 4.42 -5.29
CA THR A 15 -3.26 3.57 -5.23
C THR A 15 -3.62 2.09 -5.16
N LEU A 16 -4.69 1.73 -4.45
CA LEU A 16 -5.18 0.36 -4.37
C LEU A 16 -5.79 -0.11 -5.70
N PHE A 17 -6.49 0.77 -6.41
CA PHE A 17 -6.98 0.50 -7.76
C PHE A 17 -5.83 0.33 -8.77
N LEU A 18 -4.80 1.17 -8.70
CA LEU A 18 -3.57 1.03 -9.49
C LEU A 18 -2.87 -0.29 -9.19
N ALA A 19 -2.71 -0.65 -7.91
CA ALA A 19 -2.12 -1.92 -7.50
C ALA A 19 -2.87 -3.12 -8.09
N LEU A 20 -4.21 -3.06 -8.14
CA LEU A 20 -5.02 -4.11 -8.75
C LEU A 20 -4.74 -4.24 -10.26
N ILE A 21 -4.71 -3.12 -10.99
CA ILE A 21 -4.43 -3.12 -12.44
C ILE A 21 -3.02 -3.64 -12.72
N PHE A 22 -2.01 -3.13 -12.03
CA PHE A 22 -0.62 -3.56 -12.21
C PHE A 22 -0.42 -5.02 -11.78
N GLY A 23 -1.09 -5.47 -10.71
CA GLY A 23 -1.05 -6.86 -10.27
C GLY A 23 -1.66 -7.81 -11.31
N LEU A 24 -2.82 -7.47 -11.87
CA LEU A 24 -3.45 -8.24 -12.95
C LEU A 24 -2.59 -8.25 -14.21
N ALA A 25 -2.03 -7.11 -14.60
CA ALA A 25 -1.10 -7.03 -15.72
C ALA A 25 0.14 -7.89 -15.49
N ALA A 26 0.71 -7.90 -14.28
CA ALA A 26 1.85 -8.74 -13.94
C ALA A 26 1.56 -10.23 -14.09
N LEU A 27 0.35 -10.68 -13.72
CA LEU A 27 -0.07 -12.07 -13.88
C LEU A 27 -0.23 -12.47 -15.35
N VAL A 28 -0.72 -11.56 -16.20
CA VAL A 28 -0.92 -11.82 -17.63
C VAL A 28 0.39 -11.75 -18.41
N LEU A 29 1.24 -10.76 -18.13
CA LEU A 29 2.52 -10.60 -18.83
C LEU A 29 3.64 -11.48 -18.27
N GLY A 30 3.52 -11.97 -17.03
CA GLY A 30 4.57 -12.77 -16.37
C GLY A 30 5.81 -11.98 -15.96
N TYR A 31 5.81 -10.64 -16.08
CA TYR A 31 6.93 -9.80 -15.66
C TYR A 31 6.95 -9.60 -14.15
N LEU A 32 7.89 -10.26 -13.49
CA LEU A 32 8.09 -10.19 -12.03
C LEU A 32 8.34 -8.75 -11.55
N ILE A 33 9.00 -7.91 -12.36
CA ILE A 33 9.23 -6.49 -12.03
C ILE A 33 7.90 -5.72 -11.84
N ILE A 34 6.88 -6.00 -12.67
CA ILE A 34 5.57 -5.34 -12.57
C ILE A 34 4.82 -5.83 -11.32
N LEU A 35 5.02 -7.09 -10.94
CA LEU A 35 4.48 -7.66 -9.72
C LEU A 35 5.04 -6.94 -8.48
N PHE A 36 6.37 -6.73 -8.44
CA PHE A 36 7.01 -5.98 -7.36
C PHE A 36 6.50 -4.54 -7.28
N LEU A 37 6.31 -3.88 -8.43
CA LEU A 37 5.73 -2.54 -8.48
C LEU A 37 4.32 -2.49 -7.87
N ALA A 38 3.47 -3.50 -8.14
CA ALA A 38 2.15 -3.61 -7.54
C ALA A 38 2.22 -3.75 -6.00
N PHE A 39 3.16 -4.56 -5.49
CA PHE A 39 3.36 -4.69 -4.05
C PHE A 39 3.81 -3.37 -3.40
N TYR A 40 4.68 -2.58 -4.06
CA TYR A 40 5.05 -1.25 -3.55
C TYR A 40 3.85 -0.30 -3.52
N PHE A 41 2.94 -0.35 -4.50
CA PHE A 41 1.69 0.42 -4.43
C PHE A 41 0.80 0.02 -3.25
N ILE A 42 0.76 -1.27 -2.90
CA ILE A 42 0.03 -1.76 -1.71
C ILE A 42 0.67 -1.22 -0.44
N VAL A 43 2.01 -1.26 -0.30
CA VAL A 43 2.70 -0.66 0.85
C VAL A 43 2.35 0.83 0.99
N LEU A 44 2.34 1.56 -0.11
CA LEU A 44 2.05 2.99 -0.12
C LEU A 44 0.59 3.26 0.31
N SER A 45 -0.36 2.43 -0.14
CA SER A 45 -1.75 2.46 0.33
C SER A 45 -1.85 2.26 1.85
N ILE A 46 -1.13 1.28 2.40
CA ILE A 46 -1.13 0.98 3.84
C ILE A 46 -0.53 2.13 4.66
N ILE A 47 0.50 2.80 4.13
CA ILE A 47 1.08 3.99 4.79
C ILE A 47 0.08 5.15 4.77
N CYS A 48 -0.63 5.37 3.66
CA CYS A 48 -1.68 6.38 3.60
C CYS A 48 -2.78 6.12 4.64
N ASP A 49 -3.24 4.89 4.78
CA ASP A 49 -4.25 4.47 5.75
C ASP A 49 -3.74 4.69 7.21
N ALA A 50 -2.50 4.27 7.50
CA ALA A 50 -1.87 4.51 8.79
C ALA A 50 -1.76 6.01 9.16
N MET A 51 -1.46 6.87 8.18
CA MET A 51 -1.41 8.32 8.38
C MET A 51 -2.80 8.89 8.70
N ILE A 52 -3.85 8.39 8.05
CA ILE A 52 -5.25 8.77 8.35
C ILE A 52 -5.58 8.38 9.80
N LEU A 53 -5.25 7.15 10.21
CA LEU A 53 -5.55 6.66 11.55
C LEU A 53 -4.78 7.37 12.67
N LEU A 54 -3.53 7.76 12.40
CA LEU A 54 -2.73 8.61 13.30
C LEU A 54 -3.42 9.95 13.55
N GLN A 55 -4.02 10.54 12.50
CA GLN A 55 -4.72 11.82 12.60
C GLN A 55 -6.11 11.70 13.26
N THR A 56 -6.80 10.57 13.13
CA THR A 56 -8.11 10.33 13.79
C THR A 56 -8.00 9.90 15.26
N ARG A 57 -6.80 9.97 15.87
CA ARG A 57 -6.48 9.54 17.25
C ARG A 57 -6.63 8.02 17.51
N HIS A 58 -6.75 7.19 16.47
CA HIS A 58 -6.75 5.73 16.57
C HIS A 58 -5.33 5.17 16.45
N THR A 59 -4.42 5.61 17.34
CA THR A 59 -2.98 5.33 17.26
C THR A 59 -2.63 3.84 17.37
N ALA A 60 -3.42 3.07 18.13
CA ALA A 60 -3.23 1.62 18.26
C ALA A 60 -3.47 0.86 16.95
N GLU A 61 -4.45 1.31 16.16
CA GLU A 61 -4.76 0.72 14.86
C GLU A 61 -3.78 1.23 13.79
N ALA A 62 -3.37 2.50 13.86
CA ALA A 62 -2.33 3.06 13.01
C ALA A 62 -1.02 2.27 13.12
N GLY A 63 -0.59 1.96 14.35
CA GLY A 63 0.62 1.17 14.59
C GLY A 63 0.55 -0.22 13.97
N LYS A 64 -0.62 -0.88 13.99
CA LYS A 64 -0.82 -2.18 13.33
C LYS A 64 -0.73 -2.07 11.81
N GLN A 65 -1.27 -1.01 11.22
CA GLN A 65 -1.16 -0.78 9.77
C GLN A 65 0.28 -0.47 9.35
N VAL A 66 0.99 0.40 10.06
CA VAL A 66 2.42 0.65 9.79
C VAL A 66 3.22 -0.65 9.85
N LEU A 67 2.99 -1.46 10.89
CA LEU A 67 3.67 -2.75 11.02
C LEU A 67 3.38 -3.68 9.83
N ARG A 68 2.12 -3.77 9.39
CA ARG A 68 1.75 -4.53 8.19
C ARG A 68 2.46 -4.02 6.94
N GLY A 69 2.52 -2.71 6.76
CA GLY A 69 3.22 -2.08 5.63
C GLY A 69 4.71 -2.39 5.62
N ILE A 70 5.36 -2.32 6.79
CA ILE A 70 6.78 -2.66 6.96
C ILE A 70 7.04 -4.14 6.65
N ILE A 71 6.22 -5.04 7.19
CA ILE A 71 6.36 -6.49 6.93
C ILE A 71 6.23 -6.75 5.43
N LEU A 72 5.22 -6.18 4.77
CA LEU A 72 5.02 -6.36 3.34
C LEU A 72 6.19 -5.78 2.53
N PHE A 73 6.70 -4.61 2.89
CA PHE A 73 7.85 -3.97 2.25
C PHE A 73 9.11 -4.82 2.36
N LEU A 74 9.43 -5.32 3.56
CA LEU A 74 10.60 -6.17 3.80
C LEU A 74 10.48 -7.48 3.05
N PHE A 75 9.31 -8.13 3.11
CA PHE A 75 9.04 -9.39 2.40
C PHE A 75 9.18 -9.23 0.88
N THR A 76 8.58 -8.18 0.33
CA THR A 76 8.64 -7.84 -1.10
C THR A 76 10.08 -7.57 -1.54
N THR A 77 10.82 -6.79 -0.76
CA THR A 77 12.22 -6.45 -1.08
C THR A 77 13.11 -7.68 -1.00
N TYR A 78 12.93 -8.53 0.02
CA TYR A 78 13.66 -9.79 0.16
C TYR A 78 13.42 -10.73 -1.03
N LEU A 79 12.16 -10.88 -1.45
CA LEU A 79 11.80 -11.67 -2.64
C LEU A 79 12.46 -11.12 -3.91
N LEU A 80 12.59 -9.80 -4.04
CA LEU A 80 13.25 -9.17 -5.18
C LEU A 80 14.74 -9.51 -5.24
N PHE A 81 15.44 -9.49 -4.09
CA PHE A 81 16.86 -9.83 -4.02
C PHE A 81 17.16 -11.33 -4.15
N HIS A 82 16.19 -12.20 -3.84
CA HIS A 82 16.36 -13.65 -3.98
C HIS A 82 16.06 -14.15 -5.41
N LEU A 83 15.37 -13.35 -6.23
CA LEU A 83 15.04 -13.69 -7.61
C LEU A 83 16.24 -13.54 -8.56
#